data_AF-A0A699HKX0-F1
#
_entry.id   AF-A0A699HKX0-F1
#
_cell.length_a   1.000
_cell.length_b   1.000
_cell.length_c   1.000
_cell.angle_alpha   90.00
_cell.angle_beta   90.00
_cell.angle_gamma   90.00
#
_symmetry.space_group_name_H-M   'P 1'
#
loop_
_entity.id
_entity.type
_entity.pdbx_description
1 polymer ?
#
loop_
_entity_poly.entity_id
_entity_poly.type
_entity_poly.pdbx_seq_one_letter_code
_entity_poly.pdbx_strand_id
1 'polypeptide(L)'
;MVIYNALPRKEYERIFMCITAKENWKTLLITHQGNSQVKDNKFELLVQQYEQFVISEDESMDSAFAIFNTIITSLKALDEGYSSKNYVRKFLRALHPKWRAKVTTIEDSKDLTSLSLDEFIRNLKFYEMLIKKDFEIVKAKVERKSLPLNTKKESSDEECSTSRSEDEEYAMAVSDFKKFLKRRG
;
A
#
# COMPACT_ATOMS: atom_id res chain seq x y z
N MET A 1 14.29 -51.10 -5.10
CA MET A 1 13.60 -49.91 -5.67
C MET A 1 12.47 -49.48 -4.71
N VAL A 2 12.81 -48.98 -3.51
CA VAL A 2 11.82 -48.72 -2.44
C VAL A 2 10.88 -47.54 -2.75
N ILE A 3 11.33 -46.62 -3.62
CA ILE A 3 10.62 -45.37 -3.94
C ILE A 3 9.30 -45.63 -4.69
N TYR A 4 9.22 -46.66 -5.55
CA TYR A 4 8.03 -46.91 -6.37
C TYR A 4 6.84 -47.43 -5.56
N ASN A 5 7.09 -48.19 -4.50
CA ASN A 5 6.04 -48.72 -3.62
C ASN A 5 5.50 -47.67 -2.65
N ALA A 6 6.19 -46.54 -2.48
CA ALA A 6 5.79 -45.43 -1.62
C ALA A 6 5.00 -44.34 -2.37
N LEU A 7 4.91 -44.41 -3.69
CA LEU A 7 4.28 -43.39 -4.51
C LEU A 7 2.83 -43.76 -4.88
N PRO A 8 1.89 -42.80 -4.87
CA PRO A 8 0.59 -42.99 -5.47
C PRO A 8 0.73 -43.39 -6.95
N ARG A 9 -0.18 -44.25 -7.44
CA ARG A 9 -0.16 -44.77 -8.81
C ARG A 9 0.05 -43.70 -9.89
N LYS A 10 -0.58 -42.52 -9.72
CA LYS A 10 -0.45 -41.37 -10.62
C LYS A 10 0.98 -40.82 -10.73
N GLU A 11 1.75 -40.85 -9.64
CA GLU A 11 3.14 -40.40 -9.60
C GLU A 11 4.08 -41.48 -10.10
N TYR A 12 3.79 -42.75 -9.80
CA TYR A 12 4.48 -43.90 -10.36
C TYR A 12 4.45 -43.88 -11.90
N GLU A 13 3.27 -43.72 -12.50
CA GLU A 13 3.07 -43.72 -13.95
C GLU A 13 3.87 -42.61 -14.66
N ARG A 14 4.23 -41.53 -13.97
CA ARG A 14 5.07 -40.44 -14.51
C ARG A 14 6.56 -40.75 -14.52
N ILE A 15 7.02 -41.60 -13.61
CA ILE A 15 8.45 -41.87 -13.41
C ILE A 15 8.84 -43.32 -13.73
N PHE A 16 7.89 -44.17 -14.12
CA PHE A 16 8.14 -45.59 -14.37
C PHE A 16 9.17 -45.84 -15.48
N MET A 17 9.30 -44.90 -16.42
CA MET A 17 10.31 -44.95 -17.49
C MET A 17 11.67 -44.38 -17.09
N CYS A 18 11.80 -43.74 -15.92
CA CYS A 18 13.08 -43.22 -15.44
C CYS A 18 13.95 -44.37 -14.92
N ILE A 19 15.23 -44.37 -15.31
CA ILE A 19 16.15 -45.48 -15.06
C ILE A 19 16.92 -45.23 -13.77
N THR A 20 17.23 -43.96 -13.48
CA THR A 20 18.03 -43.57 -12.32
C THR A 20 17.19 -42.88 -11.24
N ALA A 21 17.63 -43.00 -9.98
CA ALA A 21 17.03 -42.24 -8.87
C ALA A 21 17.08 -40.72 -9.10
N LYS A 22 18.12 -40.23 -9.80
CA LYS A 22 18.28 -38.83 -10.17
C LYS A 22 17.22 -38.37 -11.16
N GLU A 23 16.90 -39.18 -12.17
CA GLU A 23 15.83 -38.90 -13.14
C GLU A 23 14.46 -38.94 -12.47
N ASN A 24 14.19 -39.95 -11.63
CA ASN A 24 12.98 -40.03 -10.82
C ASN A 24 12.76 -38.75 -10.01
N TRP A 25 13.79 -38.34 -9.26
CA TRP A 25 13.74 -37.10 -8.47
C TRP A 25 13.52 -35.87 -9.34
N LYS A 26 14.24 -35.74 -10.47
CA LYS A 26 14.12 -34.60 -11.37
C LYS A 26 12.72 -34.51 -12.00
N THR A 27 12.13 -35.64 -12.42
CA THR A 27 10.78 -35.69 -13.02
C THR A 27 9.70 -35.36 -11.99
N LEU A 28 9.82 -35.85 -10.76
CA LEU A 28 8.93 -35.48 -9.66
C LEU A 28 9.05 -33.99 -9.34
N LEU A 29 10.28 -33.46 -9.28
CA LEU A 29 10.55 -32.05 -9.03
C LEU A 29 9.90 -31.16 -10.10
N ILE A 30 10.05 -31.51 -11.38
CA ILE A 30 9.43 -30.78 -12.50
C ILE A 30 7.90 -30.87 -12.44
N THR A 31 7.35 -32.05 -12.10
CA THR A 31 5.90 -32.27 -12.06
C THR A 31 5.22 -31.45 -10.97
N HIS A 32 5.82 -31.39 -9.77
CA HIS A 32 5.20 -30.76 -8.61
C HIS A 32 5.61 -29.31 -8.39
N GLN A 33 6.84 -28.94 -8.78
CA GLN A 33 7.36 -27.59 -8.59
C GLN A 33 7.54 -26.80 -9.90
N GLY A 34 7.31 -27.43 -11.07
CA GLY A 34 7.65 -26.85 -12.37
C GLY A 34 9.12 -27.03 -12.75
N ASN A 35 9.45 -26.91 -14.04
CA ASN A 35 10.85 -26.84 -14.47
C ASN A 35 11.45 -25.48 -14.05
N SER A 36 12.79 -25.37 -14.04
CA SER A 36 13.48 -24.13 -13.67
C SER A 36 13.01 -22.94 -14.53
N GLN A 37 12.82 -23.17 -15.83
CA GLN A 37 12.34 -22.15 -16.77
C GLN A 37 10.96 -21.57 -16.41
N VAL A 38 10.02 -22.38 -15.92
CA VAL A 38 8.70 -21.91 -15.50
C VAL A 38 8.81 -21.09 -14.21
N LYS A 39 9.70 -21.47 -13.29
CA LYS A 39 9.98 -20.66 -12.09
C LYS A 39 10.61 -19.33 -12.46
N ASP A 40 11.58 -19.34 -13.36
CA ASP A 40 12.28 -18.15 -13.86
C ASP A 40 11.30 -17.19 -14.56
N ASN A 41 10.47 -17.71 -15.47
CA ASN A 41 9.44 -16.90 -16.15
C ASN A 41 8.42 -16.31 -15.17
N LYS A 42 8.01 -17.08 -14.15
CA LYS A 42 7.08 -16.58 -13.12
C LYS A 42 7.73 -15.48 -12.28
N PHE A 43 9.00 -15.65 -11.94
CA PHE A 43 9.78 -14.64 -11.23
C PHE A 43 9.90 -13.36 -12.07
N GLU A 44 10.25 -13.47 -13.35
CA GLU A 44 10.35 -12.33 -14.27
C GLU A 44 9.02 -11.58 -14.41
N LEU A 45 7.91 -12.29 -14.54
CA LEU A 45 6.57 -11.70 -14.58
C LEU A 45 6.24 -10.92 -13.29
N LEU A 46 6.58 -11.48 -12.13
CA LEU A 46 6.36 -10.81 -10.85
C LEU A 46 7.25 -9.58 -10.69
N VAL A 47 8.51 -9.64 -11.15
CA VAL A 47 9.41 -8.47 -11.19
C VAL A 47 8.81 -7.40 -12.08
N GLN A 48 8.28 -7.76 -13.25
CA GLN A 48 7.62 -6.80 -14.14
C GLN A 48 6.38 -6.17 -13.47
N GLN A 49 5.52 -6.97 -12.83
CA GLN A 49 4.36 -6.47 -12.09
C GLN A 49 4.76 -5.54 -10.94
N TYR A 50 5.82 -5.89 -10.21
CA TYR A 50 6.38 -5.02 -9.18
C TYR A 50 6.89 -3.71 -9.77
N GLU A 51 7.62 -3.77 -10.88
CA GLU A 51 8.22 -2.59 -11.49
C GLU A 51 7.18 -1.64 -12.09
N GLN A 52 6.12 -2.19 -12.67
CA GLN A 52 5.02 -1.46 -13.30
C GLN A 52 3.84 -1.18 -12.34
N PHE A 53 4.00 -1.46 -11.04
CA PHE A 53 2.95 -1.26 -10.06
C PHE A 53 2.55 0.22 -9.97
N VAL A 54 1.26 0.49 -10.20
CA VAL A 54 0.62 1.81 -10.12
C VAL A 54 -0.71 1.65 -9.41
N ILE A 55 -1.03 2.61 -8.55
CA ILE A 55 -2.28 2.62 -7.78
C ILE A 55 -3.29 3.50 -8.50
N SER A 56 -4.43 2.92 -8.86
CA SER A 56 -5.52 3.63 -9.53
C SER A 56 -6.20 4.65 -8.60
N GLU A 57 -6.89 5.62 -9.18
CA GLU A 57 -7.52 6.68 -8.39
C GLU A 57 -8.69 6.18 -7.53
N ASP A 58 -9.46 5.25 -8.07
CA ASP A 58 -10.63 4.58 -7.48
C ASP A 58 -10.25 3.46 -6.51
N GLU A 59 -8.98 3.02 -6.53
CA GLU A 59 -8.50 1.96 -5.66
C GLU A 59 -8.28 2.45 -4.22
N SER A 60 -8.72 1.64 -3.24
CA SER A 60 -8.46 1.93 -1.83
C SER A 60 -7.00 1.65 -1.46
N MET A 61 -6.45 2.44 -0.53
CA MET A 61 -5.09 2.26 -0.03
C MET A 61 -4.85 0.84 0.53
N ASP A 62 -5.88 0.24 1.14
CA ASP A 62 -5.86 -1.13 1.65
C ASP A 62 -5.72 -2.18 0.54
N SER A 63 -6.52 -2.06 -0.52
CA SER A 63 -6.44 -2.93 -1.69
C SER A 63 -5.06 -2.86 -2.34
N ALA A 64 -4.61 -1.63 -2.62
CA ALA A 64 -3.32 -1.38 -3.24
C ALA A 64 -2.17 -1.97 -2.41
N PHE A 65 -2.21 -1.78 -1.09
CA PHE A 65 -1.21 -2.34 -0.19
C PHE A 65 -1.24 -3.88 -0.17
N ALA A 66 -2.42 -4.50 -0.16
CA ALA A 66 -2.56 -5.94 -0.18
C ALA A 66 -1.98 -6.56 -1.47
N ILE A 67 -2.27 -5.97 -2.63
CA ILE A 67 -1.71 -6.41 -3.92
C ILE A 67 -0.19 -6.27 -3.92
N PHE A 68 0.32 -5.11 -3.52
CA PHE A 68 1.76 -4.85 -3.45
C PHE A 68 2.48 -5.84 -2.53
N ASN A 69 1.92 -6.11 -1.35
CA ASN A 69 2.50 -7.05 -0.39
C ASN A 69 2.45 -8.50 -0.91
N THR A 70 1.39 -8.85 -1.65
CA THR A 70 1.27 -10.16 -2.31
C THR A 70 2.37 -10.37 -3.35
N ILE A 71 2.67 -9.35 -4.15
CA ILE A 71 3.77 -9.39 -5.14
C ILE A 71 5.11 -9.58 -4.43
N ILE A 72 5.40 -8.79 -3.39
CA ILE A 72 6.65 -8.88 -2.62
C ILE A 72 6.82 -10.26 -1.98
N THR A 73 5.75 -10.78 -1.38
CA THR A 73 5.78 -12.09 -0.71
C THR A 73 5.98 -13.21 -1.72
N SER A 74 5.36 -13.11 -2.89
CA SER A 74 5.52 -14.08 -3.98
C SER A 74 6.94 -14.07 -4.55
N LEU A 75 7.56 -12.90 -4.68
CA LEU A 75 8.96 -12.77 -5.12
C LEU A 75 9.92 -13.41 -4.11
N LYS A 76 9.76 -13.12 -2.83
CA LYS A 76 10.57 -13.72 -1.75
C LYS A 76 10.39 -15.23 -1.63
N ALA A 77 9.21 -15.75 -1.95
CA ALA A 77 8.93 -17.18 -1.92
C ALA A 77 9.58 -17.94 -3.11
N LEU A 78 9.86 -17.25 -4.23
CA LEU A 78 10.55 -17.82 -5.38
C LEU A 78 12.08 -17.67 -5.27
N ASP A 79 12.54 -16.58 -4.65
CA ASP A 79 13.95 -16.32 -4.37
C ASP A 79 14.08 -15.70 -2.97
N GLU A 80 14.58 -16.49 -2.01
CA GLU A 80 14.81 -16.03 -0.63
C GLU A 80 15.83 -14.90 -0.55
N GLY A 81 16.72 -14.79 -1.55
CA GLY A 81 17.68 -13.69 -1.70
C GLY A 81 17.07 -12.40 -2.24
N TYR A 82 15.80 -12.42 -2.66
CA TYR A 82 15.16 -11.26 -3.27
C TYR A 82 15.00 -10.12 -2.26
N SER A 83 15.78 -9.07 -2.49
CA SER A 83 15.72 -7.83 -1.73
C SER A 83 15.60 -6.67 -2.71
N SER A 84 14.41 -6.07 -2.79
CA SER A 84 14.27 -4.82 -3.55
C SER A 84 14.77 -3.64 -2.72
N LYS A 85 15.38 -2.66 -3.38
CA LYS A 85 15.83 -1.43 -2.73
C LYS A 85 14.62 -0.61 -2.28
N ASN A 86 14.37 -0.61 -0.97
CA ASN A 86 13.43 0.25 -0.26
C ASN A 86 11.97 0.22 -0.79
N TYR A 87 11.18 -0.72 -0.27
CA TYR A 87 9.76 -0.89 -0.60
C TYR A 87 8.92 0.38 -0.42
N VAL A 88 9.25 1.24 0.55
CA VAL A 88 8.55 2.52 0.78
C VAL A 88 8.72 3.42 -0.43
N ARG A 89 9.95 3.58 -0.94
CA ARG A 89 10.22 4.38 -2.12
C ARG A 89 9.53 3.85 -3.37
N LYS A 90 9.42 2.52 -3.51
CA LYS A 90 8.69 1.92 -4.62
C LYS A 90 7.20 2.22 -4.54
N PHE A 91 6.59 2.00 -3.37
CA PHE A 91 5.17 2.26 -3.15
C PHE A 91 4.83 3.75 -3.34
N LEU A 92 5.71 4.65 -2.91
CA LEU A 92 5.58 6.10 -3.12
C LEU A 92 5.49 6.49 -4.60
N ARG A 93 6.31 5.87 -5.46
CA ARG A 93 6.28 6.13 -6.90
C ARG A 93 5.01 5.61 -7.57
N ALA A 94 4.37 4.62 -6.98
CA ALA A 94 3.11 4.05 -7.47
C ALA A 94 1.88 4.86 -7.07
N LEU A 95 1.99 5.75 -6.08
CA LEU A 95 0.87 6.57 -5.60
C LEU A 95 0.40 7.56 -6.67
N HIS A 96 -0.92 7.68 -6.81
CA HIS A 96 -1.55 8.70 -7.63
C HIS A 96 -1.14 10.13 -7.18
N PRO A 97 -0.96 11.11 -8.11
CA PRO A 97 -0.51 12.46 -7.78
C PRO A 97 -1.30 13.18 -6.68
N LYS A 98 -2.59 12.84 -6.49
CA LYS A 98 -3.42 13.37 -5.37
C LYS A 98 -2.83 13.13 -3.98
N TRP A 99 -1.93 12.16 -3.84
CA TRP A 99 -1.27 11.84 -2.57
C TRP A 99 0.01 12.67 -2.33
N ARG A 100 0.51 13.44 -3.31
CA ARG A 100 1.80 14.16 -3.23
C ARG A 100 1.92 15.06 -2.00
N ALA A 101 0.92 15.91 -1.73
CA ALA A 101 0.96 16.82 -0.59
C ALA A 101 1.05 16.07 0.77
N LYS A 102 0.42 14.91 0.86
CA LYS A 102 0.48 14.02 2.03
C LYS A 102 1.86 13.41 2.19
N VAL A 103 2.44 12.93 1.09
CA VAL A 103 3.80 12.36 1.04
C VAL A 103 4.84 13.39 1.46
N THR A 104 4.80 14.60 0.91
CA THR A 104 5.74 15.67 1.26
C THR A 104 5.67 16.02 2.75
N THR A 105 4.49 16.02 3.35
CA THR A 105 4.33 16.26 4.78
C THR A 105 4.99 15.15 5.63
N ILE A 106 4.93 13.90 5.18
CA ILE A 106 5.60 12.77 5.84
C ILE A 106 7.12 12.89 5.67
N GLU A 107 7.60 13.20 4.46
CA GLU A 107 9.02 13.44 4.16
C GLU A 107 9.62 14.55 5.04
N ASP A 108 8.90 15.65 5.24
CA ASP A 108 9.32 16.77 6.09
C ASP A 108 9.45 16.41 7.58
N SER A 109 8.78 15.35 8.01
CA SER A 109 8.62 15.01 9.44
C SER A 109 9.31 13.72 9.84
N LYS A 110 9.57 12.81 8.90
CA LYS A 110 10.25 11.54 9.13
C LYS A 110 11.15 11.18 7.95
N ASP A 111 12.28 10.55 8.27
CA ASP A 111 13.16 9.97 7.27
C ASP A 111 12.51 8.72 6.66
N LEU A 112 12.15 8.79 5.37
CA LEU A 112 11.56 7.67 4.63
C LEU A 112 12.52 6.50 4.43
N THR A 113 13.83 6.70 4.66
CA THR A 113 14.80 5.63 4.47
C THR A 113 14.85 4.65 5.65
N SER A 114 14.43 5.08 6.83
CA SER A 114 14.36 4.26 8.05
C SER A 114 12.95 3.70 8.34
N LEU A 115 11.93 4.22 7.66
CA LEU A 115 10.53 3.82 7.82
C LEU A 115 10.25 2.41 7.26
N SER A 116 9.51 1.61 8.02
CA SER A 116 8.91 0.37 7.50
C SER A 116 7.70 0.68 6.60
N LEU A 117 7.42 -0.21 5.64
CA LEU A 117 6.26 -0.06 4.75
C LEU A 117 4.94 -0.02 5.54
N ASP A 118 4.76 -0.88 6.54
CA ASP A 118 3.57 -0.88 7.38
C ASP A 118 3.39 0.42 8.18
N GLU A 119 4.48 1.02 8.66
CA GLU A 119 4.42 2.30 9.35
C GLU A 119 4.05 3.43 8.38
N PHE A 120 4.64 3.41 7.18
CA PHE A 120 4.34 4.38 6.13
C PHE A 120 2.85 4.36 5.75
N ILE A 121 2.27 3.18 5.49
CA ILE A 121 0.85 3.02 5.18
C ILE A 121 -0.05 3.49 6.33
N ARG A 122 0.33 3.20 7.58
CA ARG A 122 -0.40 3.68 8.77
C ARG A 122 -0.39 5.20 8.87
N ASN A 123 0.73 5.85 8.58
CA ASN A 123 0.84 7.31 8.58
C ASN A 123 -0.02 7.95 7.49
N LEU A 124 -0.03 7.37 6.27
CA LEU A 124 -0.90 7.83 5.18
C LEU A 124 -2.38 7.78 5.53
N LYS A 125 -2.85 6.66 6.10
CA LYS A 125 -4.24 6.50 6.52
C LYS A 125 -4.64 7.45 7.64
N PHE A 126 -3.75 7.64 8.61
CA PHE A 126 -3.99 8.58 9.70
C PHE A 126 -4.14 10.01 9.19
N TYR A 127 -3.30 10.42 8.23
CA TYR A 127 -3.42 11.73 7.57
C TYR A 127 -4.76 11.90 6.83
N GLU A 128 -5.22 10.86 6.13
CA GLU A 128 -6.54 10.87 5.49
C GLU A 128 -7.68 11.00 6.51
N MET A 129 -7.58 10.32 7.66
CA MET A 129 -8.58 10.41 8.73
C MET A 129 -8.63 11.81 9.36
N LEU A 130 -7.47 12.45 9.57
CA LEU A 130 -7.42 13.81 10.13
C LEU A 130 -8.09 14.82 9.21
N ILE A 131 -7.74 14.82 7.92
CA ILE A 131 -8.36 15.72 6.94
C ILE A 131 -9.87 15.54 6.88
N LYS A 132 -10.36 14.28 6.87
CA LYS A 132 -11.81 14.02 6.87
C LYS A 132 -12.49 14.56 8.13
N LYS A 133 -11.87 14.41 9.31
CA LYS A 133 -12.44 14.91 10.57
C LYS A 133 -12.55 16.43 10.60
N ASP A 134 -11.51 17.11 10.16
CA ASP A 134 -11.52 18.58 10.14
C ASP A 134 -12.56 19.10 9.13
N PHE A 135 -12.63 18.49 7.94
CA PHE A 135 -13.65 18.81 6.93
C PHE A 135 -15.09 18.63 7.44
N GLU A 136 -15.37 17.54 8.17
CA GLU A 136 -16.68 17.31 8.80
C GLU A 136 -16.99 18.31 9.92
N ILE A 137 -15.99 18.69 10.73
CA ILE A 137 -16.14 19.73 11.76
C ILE A 137 -16.47 21.08 11.12
N VAL A 138 -15.85 21.40 9.99
CA VAL A 138 -16.08 22.67 9.29
C VAL A 138 -17.43 22.68 8.59
N LYS A 139 -17.83 21.60 7.91
CA LYS A 139 -19.18 21.48 7.37
C LYS A 139 -20.26 21.64 8.47
N ALA A 140 -20.07 20.98 9.61
CA ALA A 140 -20.98 21.08 10.75
C ALA A 140 -20.94 22.46 11.46
N LYS A 141 -19.89 23.28 11.28
CA LYS A 141 -19.84 24.68 11.75
C LYS A 141 -20.50 25.63 10.77
N VAL A 142 -20.36 25.39 9.46
CA VAL A 142 -21.04 26.17 8.41
C VAL A 142 -22.55 25.96 8.49
N GLU A 143 -23.02 24.72 8.65
CA GLU A 143 -24.46 24.40 8.79
C GLU A 143 -25.08 24.96 10.08
N ARG A 144 -24.30 25.09 11.16
CA ARG A 144 -24.78 25.73 12.41
C ARG A 144 -24.85 27.25 12.32
N LYS A 145 -24.08 27.88 11.43
CA LYS A 145 -24.14 29.33 11.17
C LYS A 145 -25.29 29.73 10.24
N SER A 146 -25.91 28.78 9.52
CA SER A 146 -27.02 29.04 8.59
C SER A 146 -28.43 28.90 9.20
N LEU A 147 -28.58 28.79 10.53
CA LEU A 147 -29.89 28.85 11.20
C LEU A 147 -30.25 30.33 11.48
N PRO A 148 -31.24 30.92 10.78
CA PRO A 148 -31.60 32.31 11.01
C PRO A 148 -32.38 32.45 12.33
N LEU A 149 -31.80 33.18 13.29
CA LEU A 149 -32.54 33.70 14.44
C LEU A 149 -33.30 34.94 13.98
N ASN A 150 -34.58 34.75 13.73
CA ASN A 150 -35.48 35.82 13.33
C ASN A 150 -35.79 36.73 14.52
N THR A 151 -35.07 37.84 14.68
CA THR A 151 -35.59 38.99 15.44
C THR A 151 -35.08 40.31 14.84
N LYS A 152 -36.05 41.14 14.43
CA LYS A 152 -35.90 42.45 13.78
C LYS A 152 -34.96 43.40 14.54
N LYS A 153 -34.00 44.04 13.85
CA LYS A 153 -34.00 45.49 13.47
C LYS A 153 -32.61 45.98 13.01
N GLU A 154 -32.64 46.68 11.88
CA GLU A 154 -31.77 47.76 11.36
C GLU A 154 -30.40 47.99 12.03
N SER A 155 -29.32 47.78 11.26
CA SER A 155 -28.54 48.86 10.59
C SER A 155 -27.06 48.50 10.44
N SER A 156 -26.51 48.98 9.32
CA SER A 156 -25.10 49.12 8.95
C SER A 156 -24.35 47.84 8.60
N ASP A 157 -24.07 47.76 7.30
CA ASP A 157 -23.04 46.95 6.66
C ASP A 157 -21.70 47.05 7.41
N GLU A 158 -21.19 45.91 7.84
CA GLU A 158 -19.80 45.51 7.64
C GLU A 158 -19.77 43.97 7.57
N GLU A 159 -19.66 43.45 6.35
CA GLU A 159 -19.41 42.04 6.09
C GLU A 159 -18.03 41.64 6.65
N CYS A 160 -17.97 41.24 7.92
CA CYS A 160 -16.84 40.44 8.40
C CYS A 160 -17.04 38.99 7.94
N SER A 161 -16.79 38.78 6.65
CA SER A 161 -16.59 37.46 6.07
C SER A 161 -15.26 36.91 6.58
N THR A 162 -15.23 36.41 7.82
CA THR A 162 -14.19 35.45 8.21
C THR A 162 -14.53 34.10 7.59
N SER A 163 -14.44 34.04 6.26
CA SER A 163 -14.23 32.80 5.54
C SER A 163 -12.83 32.35 5.92
N ARG A 164 -12.73 31.51 6.96
CA ARG A 164 -11.47 30.83 7.26
C ARG A 164 -11.14 29.99 6.03
N SER A 165 -10.10 30.36 5.29
CA SER A 165 -9.81 29.74 4.00
C SER A 165 -9.48 28.26 4.22
N GLU A 166 -9.81 27.44 3.24
CA GLU A 166 -9.50 26.00 3.21
C GLU A 166 -8.00 25.75 3.48
N ASP A 167 -7.14 26.70 3.14
CA ASP A 167 -5.70 26.67 3.38
C ASP A 167 -5.31 26.76 4.86
N GLU A 168 -6.02 27.57 5.66
CA GLU A 168 -5.72 27.73 7.10
C GLU A 168 -6.12 26.48 7.90
N GLU A 169 -7.15 25.76 7.44
CA GLU A 169 -7.57 24.48 8.00
C GLU A 169 -6.62 23.34 7.62
N TYR A 170 -6.20 23.27 6.36
CA TYR A 170 -5.17 22.33 5.90
C TYR A 170 -3.87 22.52 6.69
N ALA A 171 -3.48 23.76 6.96
CA ALA A 171 -2.30 24.08 7.76
C ALA A 171 -2.39 23.56 9.20
N MET A 172 -3.57 23.62 9.84
CA MET A 172 -3.75 23.06 11.18
C MET A 172 -3.67 21.52 11.19
N ALA A 173 -4.29 20.84 10.22
CA ALA A 173 -4.23 19.38 10.09
C ALA A 173 -2.78 18.89 9.87
N VAL A 174 -2.02 19.59 9.02
CA VAL A 174 -0.58 19.38 8.83
C VAL A 174 0.18 19.54 10.15
N SER A 175 -0.13 20.59 10.93
CA SER A 175 0.55 20.88 12.20
C SER A 175 0.33 19.78 13.25
N ASP A 176 -0.90 19.27 13.36
CA ASP A 176 -1.24 18.23 14.33
C ASP A 176 -0.71 16.86 13.91
N PHE A 177 -0.68 16.57 12.61
CA PHE A 177 0.02 15.41 12.08
C PHE A 177 1.54 15.47 12.34
N LYS A 178 2.18 16.63 12.13
CA LYS A 178 3.60 16.84 12.47
C LYS A 178 3.85 16.63 13.97
N LYS A 179 2.95 17.09 14.85
CA LYS A 179 3.03 16.80 16.30
C LYS A 179 2.87 15.31 16.60
N PHE A 180 1.94 14.63 15.94
CA PHE A 180 1.73 13.19 16.12
C PHE A 180 2.96 12.37 15.74
N LEU A 181 3.60 12.67 14.61
CA LEU A 181 4.79 11.96 14.17
C LEU A 181 5.98 12.16 15.11
N LYS A 182 6.13 13.36 15.68
CA LYS A 182 7.15 13.68 16.69
C LYS A 182 6.95 12.96 18.03
N ARG A 183 5.73 12.54 18.37
CA ARG A 183 5.44 11.78 19.61
C ARG A 183 5.79 10.29 19.51
N ARG A 184 6.06 9.80 18.30
CA ARG A 184 6.22 8.38 17.98
C ARG A 184 7.66 7.96 17.63
N GLY A 185 8.55 8.92 17.43
CA GLY A 185 9.99 8.71 17.30
C GLY A 185 10.67 8.96 18.64
#